data_AF-A0A6B0WEK1-F1
#
_entry.id   AF-A0A6B0WEK1-F1
#
_cell.length_a   1.000
_cell.length_b   1.000
_cell.length_c   1.000
_cell.angle_alpha   90.00
_cell.angle_beta   90.00
_cell.angle_gamma   90.00
#
_symmetry.space_group_name_H-M   'P 1'
#
loop_
_entity.id
_entity.type
_entity.pdbx_description
1 polymer ?
#
loop_
_entity_poly.entity_id
_entity_poly.type
_entity_poly.pdbx_seq_one_letter_code
_entity_poly.pdbx_strand_id
1 'polypeptide(L)'
;MQVALAFGNLRRLLASAGATSQDVVKVDLRFRDKADRRLANPRWPELHPDEGARPARHSRVADLPDGCCLQMSLLAVVQGAEAGSAHPGAARGEPGGSPEPGT
;
A
#
# COMPACT_ATOMS: atom_id res chain seq x y z
N MET A 1 -4.68 -14.42 -7.39
CA MET A 1 -5.20 -14.19 -6.02
C MET A 1 -4.82 -12.77 -5.58
N GLN A 2 -5.80 -11.92 -5.25
CA GLN A 2 -5.63 -10.46 -5.06
C GLN A 2 -4.54 -10.06 -4.05
N VAL A 3 -4.39 -10.82 -2.98
CA VAL A 3 -3.36 -10.60 -1.96
C VAL A 3 -1.95 -10.67 -2.56
N ALA A 4 -1.67 -11.61 -3.47
CA ALA A 4 -0.34 -11.73 -4.10
C ALA A 4 -0.02 -10.53 -5.01
N LEU A 5 -1.04 -10.06 -5.74
CA LEU A 5 -0.92 -8.87 -6.58
C LEU A 5 -0.70 -7.62 -5.73
N ALA A 6 -1.40 -7.48 -4.61
CA ALA A 6 -1.24 -6.35 -3.70
C ALA A 6 0.19 -6.27 -3.13
N PHE A 7 0.76 -7.39 -2.66
CA PHE A 7 2.14 -7.43 -2.18
C PHE A 7 3.17 -7.25 -3.31
N GLY A 8 2.91 -7.78 -4.51
CA GLY A 8 3.77 -7.54 -5.67
C GLY A 8 3.77 -6.08 -6.11
N ASN A 9 2.62 -5.43 -6.11
CA ASN A 9 2.48 -4.00 -6.40
C ASN A 9 3.19 -3.15 -5.34
N LEU A 10 3.09 -3.52 -4.07
CA LEU A 10 3.81 -2.87 -3.00
C LEU A 10 5.32 -2.86 -3.24
N ARG A 11 5.91 -4.02 -3.55
CA ARG A 11 7.36 -4.11 -3.82
C ARG A 11 7.78 -3.23 -4.98
N ARG A 12 6.95 -3.16 -6.04
CA ARG A 12 7.19 -2.29 -7.20
C ARG A 12 7.09 -0.81 -6.84
N LEU A 13 6.12 -0.42 -6.01
CA LEU A 13 5.96 0.95 -5.53
C LEU A 13 7.18 1.39 -4.71
N LEU A 14 7.60 0.56 -3.75
CA LEU A 14 8.80 0.82 -2.95
C LEU A 14 10.04 0.97 -3.83
N ALA A 15 10.27 0.01 -4.75
CA ALA A 15 11.41 0.06 -5.66
C ALA A 15 11.40 1.33 -6.53
N SER A 16 10.23 1.78 -7.00
CA SER A 16 10.11 3.02 -7.80
C SER A 16 10.44 4.28 -7.01
N ALA A 17 10.29 4.24 -5.68
CA ALA A 17 10.65 5.32 -4.77
C ALA A 17 12.10 5.19 -4.24
N GLY A 18 12.89 4.23 -4.72
CA GLY A 18 14.21 3.92 -4.17
C GLY A 18 14.18 3.29 -2.77
N ALA A 19 13.00 2.80 -2.35
CA ALA A 19 12.77 2.17 -1.06
C ALA A 19 12.78 0.64 -1.16
N THR A 20 13.06 0.00 -0.04
CA THR A 20 12.95 -1.43 0.18
C THR A 20 11.90 -1.74 1.25
N SER A 21 11.57 -3.01 1.45
CA SER A 21 10.68 -3.42 2.55
C SER A 21 11.24 -3.06 3.93
N GLN A 22 12.54 -2.83 4.06
CA GLN A 22 13.18 -2.44 5.33
C GLN A 22 12.95 -0.96 5.68
N ASP A 23 12.68 -0.12 4.68
CA ASP A 23 12.38 1.30 4.88
C ASP A 23 10.94 1.52 5.36
N VAL A 24 10.10 0.49 5.31
CA VAL A 24 8.73 0.52 5.81
C VAL A 24 8.74 0.53 7.33
N VAL A 25 8.14 1.55 7.94
CA VAL A 25 8.06 1.72 9.40
C VAL A 25 6.67 1.38 9.95
N LYS A 26 5.62 1.47 9.13
CA LYS A 26 4.24 1.16 9.54
C LYS A 26 3.44 0.55 8.40
N VAL A 27 2.62 -0.45 8.75
CA VAL A 27 1.70 -1.11 7.84
C VAL A 27 0.32 -1.24 8.48
N ASP A 28 -0.68 -0.66 7.82
CA ASP A 28 -2.09 -0.84 8.11
C ASP A 28 -2.72 -1.79 7.10
N LEU A 29 -3.22 -2.92 7.60
CA LEU A 29 -3.93 -3.93 6.83
C LEU A 29 -5.43 -3.84 7.14
N ARG A 30 -6.23 -3.49 6.14
CA ARG A 30 -7.69 -3.45 6.22
C ARG A 30 -8.26 -4.62 5.44
N PHE A 31 -9.04 -5.45 6.12
CA PHE A 31 -9.68 -6.63 5.54
C PHE A 31 -11.19 -6.44 5.49
N ARG A 32 -11.84 -6.99 4.45
CA ARG A 32 -13.30 -7.06 4.38
C ARG A 32 -13.85 -8.08 5.38
N ASP A 33 -13.21 -9.25 5.49
CA ASP A 33 -13.55 -10.28 6.48
C ASP A 33 -12.37 -10.51 7.46
N LYS A 34 -12.69 -10.77 8.73
CA LYS A 34 -11.72 -11.23 9.73
C LYS A 34 -11.03 -12.52 9.31
N ALA A 35 -11.72 -13.40 8.58
CA ALA A 35 -11.16 -14.66 8.07
C ALA A 35 -9.99 -14.44 7.10
N ASP A 36 -9.96 -13.32 6.37
CA ASP A 36 -8.92 -13.01 5.37
C ASP A 36 -7.56 -12.68 6.00
N ARG A 37 -7.50 -12.44 7.31
CA ARG A 37 -6.24 -12.25 8.04
C ARG A 37 -5.29 -13.44 7.87
N ARG A 38 -5.83 -14.65 7.68
CA ARG A 38 -5.05 -15.88 7.42
C ARG A 38 -4.24 -15.81 6.11
N LEU A 39 -4.64 -14.95 5.18
CA LEU A 39 -3.95 -14.76 3.90
C LEU A 39 -2.69 -13.89 4.05
N ALA A 40 -2.69 -12.97 5.03
CA ALA A 40 -1.57 -12.06 5.28
C ALA A 40 -0.55 -12.64 6.28
N ASN A 41 -1.00 -13.44 7.24
CA ASN A 41 -0.14 -14.03 8.27
C ASN A 41 1.08 -14.82 7.74
N PRO A 42 0.97 -15.72 6.75
CA PRO A 42 2.12 -16.48 6.26
C PRO A 42 3.10 -15.61 5.47
N ARG A 43 2.62 -14.55 4.81
CA ARG A 43 3.47 -13.64 4.01
C ARG A 43 4.18 -12.57 4.82
N TRP A 44 3.70 -12.30 6.02
CA TRP A 44 4.32 -11.33 6.91
C TRP A 44 5.78 -11.66 7.27
N PRO A 45 6.12 -12.88 7.74
CA PRO A 45 7.52 -13.25 7.99
C PRO A 45 8.35 -13.38 6.71
N GLU A 46 7.74 -13.69 5.56
CA GLU A 46 8.45 -13.69 4.26
C GLU A 46 8.94 -12.30 3.85
N LEU A 47 8.17 -11.25 4.20
CA LEU A 47 8.49 -9.86 3.86
C LEU A 47 9.37 -9.17 4.90
N HIS A 48 9.24 -9.57 6.17
CA HIS A 48 10.00 -9.02 7.30
C HIS A 48 10.61 -10.17 8.11
N PRO A 49 11.65 -10.84 7.57
CA PRO A 49 12.29 -11.97 8.23
C PRO A 49 13.01 -11.56 9.52
N ASP A 50 13.61 -10.36 9.53
CA ASP A 50 14.24 -9.79 10.71
C ASP A 50 13.19 -9.30 11.71
N GLU A 51 13.22 -9.86 12.91
CA GLU A 51 12.32 -9.53 14.01
C GLU A 51 12.53 -8.11 14.56
N GLY A 52 13.78 -7.63 14.57
CA GLY A 52 14.14 -6.30 15.07
C GLY A 52 13.78 -5.18 14.10
N ALA A 53 13.61 -5.50 12.81
CA ALA A 53 13.25 -4.54 11.76
C ALA A 53 11.79 -4.67 11.30
N ARG A 54 10.92 -5.35 12.08
CA ARG A 54 9.50 -5.49 11.70
C ARG A 54 8.79 -4.13 11.86
N PRO A 55 8.09 -3.64 10.84
CA PRO A 55 7.30 -2.42 10.95
C PRO A 55 6.18 -2.58 11.97
N ALA A 56 5.72 -1.45 12.51
CA ALA A 56 4.51 -1.40 13.31
C ALA A 56 3.33 -1.91 12.47
N ARG A 57 2.80 -3.08 12.84
CA ARG A 57 1.67 -3.71 12.16
C ARG A 57 0.38 -3.40 12.86
N HIS A 58 -0.62 -3.02 12.08
CA HIS A 58 -1.96 -2.83 12.58
C HIS A 58 -2.99 -3.43 11.61
N SER A 59 -3.88 -4.27 12.12
CA SER A 59 -4.81 -5.05 11.31
C SER A 59 -6.24 -4.87 11.81
N ARG A 60 -7.12 -4.34 10.94
CA ARG A 60 -8.54 -4.08 11.26
C ARG A 60 -9.46 -4.62 10.18
N VAL A 61 -10.69 -4.91 10.57
CA VAL A 61 -11.78 -5.11 9.60
C VAL A 61 -12.30 -3.73 9.21
N ALA A 62 -12.55 -3.52 7.93
CA ALA A 62 -13.09 -2.26 7.41
C ALA A 62 -14.07 -2.56 6.29
N ASP A 63 -15.02 -1.65 6.09
CA ASP A 63 -15.83 -1.69 4.88
C ASP A 63 -14.96 -1.25 3.69
N LEU A 64 -14.89 -2.11 2.68
CA LEU A 64 -14.03 -1.95 1.51
C LEU A 64 -14.91 -1.95 0.25
N PRO A 65 -14.49 -1.34 -0.87
CA PRO A 65 -15.22 -1.41 -2.13
C PRO A 65 -15.49 -2.85 -2.59
N ASP A 66 -16.57 -3.05 -3.35
CA ASP A 66 -16.92 -4.38 -3.86
C ASP A 66 -15.82 -5.00 -4.71
N GLY A 67 -15.56 -6.28 -4.43
CA GLY A 67 -14.44 -7.02 -5.02
C GLY A 67 -13.09 -6.77 -4.34
N CYS A 68 -12.99 -5.95 -3.28
CA CYS A 68 -11.74 -5.74 -2.53
C CYS A 68 -11.73 -6.53 -1.22
N CYS A 69 -10.87 -7.55 -1.11
CA CYS A 69 -10.71 -8.34 0.13
C CYS A 69 -9.65 -7.76 1.09
N LEU A 70 -8.69 -6.99 0.55
CA LEU A 70 -7.56 -6.45 1.30
C LEU A 70 -7.15 -5.09 0.73
N GLN A 71 -7.12 -4.10 1.61
CA GLN A 71 -6.48 -2.82 1.35
C GLN A 71 -5.28 -2.66 2.29
N MET A 72 -4.16 -2.20 1.75
CA MET A 72 -2.92 -1.99 2.50
C MET A 72 -2.51 -0.53 2.41
N SER A 73 -2.13 0.05 3.53
CA SER A 73 -1.54 1.38 3.63
C SER A 73 -0.22 1.27 4.35
N LEU A 74 0.82 1.90 3.82
CA LEU A 74 2.17 1.79 4.34
C LEU A 74 2.81 3.16 4.47
N LEU A 75 3.65 3.30 5.47
CA LEU A 75 4.54 4.43 5.65
C LEU A 75 5.97 3.92 5.55
N ALA A 76 6.74 4.48 4.64
CA ALA A 76 8.16 4.20 4.49
C ALA A 76 8.98 5.48 4.60
N VAL A 77 10.16 5.38 5.21
CA VAL A 77 11.12 6.48 5.33
C VAL A 77 12.29 6.17 4.41
N VAL A 78 12.31 6.83 3.26
CA VAL A 78 13.46 6.79 2.34
C VAL A 78 14.48 7.83 2.78
N GLN A 79 15.73 7.40 2.94
CA GLN A 79 16.85 8.34 3.03
C GLN A 79 16.89 9.11 1.71
N GLY A 80 16.85 10.43 1.79
CA GLY A 80 16.94 11.27 0.60
C GLY A 80 18.23 10.95 -0.15
N ALA A 81 18.10 10.45 -1.38
CA ALA A 81 19.12 10.69 -2.36
C ALA A 81 19.19 12.21 -2.52
N GLU A 82 20.38 12.79 -2.37
CA GLU A 82 20.69 14.16 -2.80
C GLU A 82 19.91 14.47 -4.07
N ALA A 83 19.18 15.59 -4.06
CA ALA A 83 18.22 15.98 -5.09
C ALA A 83 18.85 15.94 -6.49
N GLY A 84 18.71 14.80 -7.16
CA GLY A 84 19.31 14.50 -8.44
C GLY A 84 18.31 13.75 -9.29
N SER A 85 17.51 14.53 -10.01
CA SER A 85 16.73 14.14 -11.20
C SER A 85 15.38 13.44 -10.99
N ALA A 86 14.35 14.29 -11.03
CA ALA A 86 13.14 14.17 -11.84
C ALA A 86 12.27 12.91 -11.68
N HIS A 87 11.19 13.05 -10.91
CA HIS A 87 9.99 12.25 -11.08
C HIS A 87 9.09 12.90 -12.15
N PRO A 88 8.89 12.30 -13.34
CA PRO A 88 7.89 12.79 -14.27
C PRO A 88 6.51 12.20 -13.92
N GLY A 89 5.55 13.10 -13.71
CA GLY A 89 4.17 12.88 -14.15
C GLY A 89 3.28 11.99 -13.28
N ALA A 90 2.59 12.61 -12.32
CA ALA A 90 1.23 12.20 -11.94
C ALA A 90 0.30 13.41 -12.08
N ALA A 91 0.19 13.95 -13.30
CA ALA A 91 -0.91 14.83 -13.66
C ALA A 91 -2.17 13.98 -13.79
N ARG A 92 -2.88 13.78 -12.67
CA ARG A 92 -4.27 13.32 -12.73
C ARG A 92 -5.11 14.53 -13.07
N GLY A 93 -5.35 14.73 -14.37
CA GLY A 93 -6.35 15.67 -14.84
C GLY A 93 -7.71 15.27 -14.28
N GLU A 94 -8.34 16.19 -13.56
CA GLU A 94 -9.75 16.11 -13.18
C GLU A 94 -10.56 16.48 -14.43
N PRO A 95 -11.38 15.59 -15.01
CA PRO A 95 -12.35 16.03 -16.00
C PRO A 95 -13.52 16.71 -15.28
N GLY A 96 -13.55 18.03 -15.45
CA GLY A 96 -14.67 18.97 -15.40
C GLY A 96 -16.01 18.47 -14.85
N GLY A 97 -16.49 19.18 -13.82
CA GLY A 97 -17.87 19.14 -13.37
C GLY A 97 -18.85 19.43 -14.52
N SER A 98 -19.89 18.61 -14.61
CA SER A 98 -21.08 18.95 -15.40
C SER A 98 -22.02 19.78 -14.53
N PRO A 99 -22.51 20.93 -15.01
CA PRO A 99 -23.58 21.66 -14.34
C PRO A 99 -24.92 20.93 -14.55
N GLU A 100 -25.67 20.75 -13.47
CA GLU A 100 -27.06 20.29 -13.53
C GLU A 100 -27.93 21.33 -14.22
N PRO A 101 -28.78 20.97 -15.21
CA PRO A 101 -29.78 21.88 -15.73
C PRO A 101 -31.02 21.83 -14.84
N GLY A 102 -31.37 22.96 -14.25
CA GLY A 102 -32.68 23.17 -13.65
C GLY A 102 -33.77 23.25 -14.72
N THR A 103 -34.90 22.60 -14.46
CA THR A 103 -36.29 23.04 -14.74
C THR A 103 -37.21 22.12 -13.96
#